data_AF-J2IGB3-F1
#
_entry.id   AF-J2IGB3-F1
#
_cell.length_a   1.000
_cell.length_b   1.000
_cell.length_c   1.000
_cell.angle_alpha   90.00
_cell.angle_beta   90.00
_cell.angle_gamma   90.00
#
_symmetry.space_group_name_H-M   'P 1'
#
loop_
_entity.id
_entity.type
_entity.pdbx_description
1 polymer ?
#
loop_
_entity_poly.entity_id
_entity_poly.type
_entity_poly.pdbx_seq_one_letter_code
_entity_poly.pdbx_strand_id
1 'polypeptide(L)'
;MRRFVLPVVLSSFTLCSAAVLAKPAAVVFSSDFEKSALTPWRQLGECQLSSEQPRTGQQALRCAAGTSSLFSRDALSELGLLEFWVLPETEFTSYRIQVLVAERNAVDANWSPVAVIEHHGGSAGYQAHRISVDDPGRKFLRLDIEANQGFVQLDDVQVERILLATALHKNEQRIISGILDKLRRDQNIELQSESFRTLGSNYAAQLEVQRQYLEYANALHSGISLVLASSERNKMSNPMAYATFRNIISDTRRVSSKIQQARLNSMIKPFGDLVTATLNVVSAGTYAAFAEPFKSFLAASFDRSNYQNAGLSRADRKFAEEHGLKIYQDAERFLTELERELQQVSQLDSELATIQRNIELFRRDLEKQLRDTLLHANIASSKENISRVLSKDEKVRQSISSAVAGNISLKAGSYLNDGNNTELIRFVLKTSELLEAMQSYRDGFNQITAAMLTYYERFERSIAPEQNPFTEKADRDAWENHAKKARDYLKQSRESFNKAYL
;
A
#
# COMPACT_ATOMS: atom_id res chain seq x y z
N MET A 1 -73.70 -38.84 -5.77
CA MET A 1 -73.29 -37.66 -6.56
C MET A 1 -73.23 -36.49 -5.57
N ARG A 2 -72.16 -35.72 -5.34
CA ARG A 2 -71.03 -35.28 -6.15
C ARG A 2 -69.75 -35.33 -5.30
N ARG A 3 -68.66 -35.87 -5.85
CA ARG A 3 -67.30 -35.70 -5.32
C ARG A 3 -66.82 -34.31 -5.76
N PHE A 4 -66.40 -33.48 -4.82
CA PHE A 4 -65.68 -32.25 -5.13
C PHE A 4 -64.24 -32.63 -5.53
N VAL A 5 -63.92 -32.38 -6.79
CA VAL A 5 -62.56 -32.46 -7.35
C VAL A 5 -61.93 -31.08 -7.15
N LEU A 6 -60.89 -30.98 -6.32
CA LEU A 6 -60.02 -29.81 -6.28
C LEU A 6 -58.99 -29.93 -7.42
N PRO A 7 -58.71 -28.86 -8.19
CA PRO A 7 -57.64 -28.88 -9.18
C PRO A 7 -56.30 -28.67 -8.47
N VAL A 8 -55.39 -29.63 -8.66
CA VAL A 8 -53.96 -29.47 -8.34
C VAL A 8 -53.38 -28.50 -9.36
N VAL A 9 -53.14 -27.26 -8.94
CA VAL A 9 -52.32 -26.31 -9.69
C VAL A 9 -50.85 -26.68 -9.42
N LEU A 10 -50.25 -27.42 -10.35
CA LEU A 10 -48.80 -27.59 -10.43
C LEU A 10 -48.17 -26.25 -10.80
N SER A 11 -47.78 -25.46 -9.80
CA SER A 11 -46.88 -24.33 -9.98
C SER A 11 -45.44 -24.85 -10.01
N SER A 12 -44.91 -25.02 -11.22
CA SER A 12 -43.49 -25.23 -11.48
C SER A 12 -42.68 -24.08 -10.89
N PHE A 13 -42.09 -24.27 -9.71
CA PHE A 13 -41.07 -23.37 -9.18
C PHE A 13 -39.77 -23.61 -9.96
N THR A 14 -39.61 -22.82 -11.01
CA THR A 14 -38.34 -22.62 -11.70
C THR A 14 -37.35 -22.03 -10.68
N LEU A 15 -36.43 -22.86 -10.18
CA LEU A 15 -35.23 -22.40 -9.47
C LEU A 15 -34.37 -21.63 -10.48
N CYS A 16 -34.69 -20.36 -10.68
CA CYS A 16 -33.74 -19.41 -11.23
C CYS A 16 -32.62 -19.27 -10.20
N SER A 17 -31.52 -19.99 -10.42
CA SER A 17 -30.20 -19.65 -9.87
C SER A 17 -29.87 -18.25 -10.35
N ALA A 18 -30.28 -17.24 -9.58
CA ALA A 18 -29.81 -15.89 -9.76
C ALA A 18 -28.29 -15.95 -9.63
N ALA A 19 -27.60 -15.63 -10.72
CA ALA A 19 -26.19 -15.26 -10.65
C ALA A 19 -26.11 -14.13 -9.62
N VAL A 20 -25.63 -14.45 -8.42
CA VAL A 20 -25.31 -13.46 -7.41
C VAL A 20 -24.14 -12.68 -7.99
N LEU A 21 -24.48 -11.57 -8.66
CA LEU A 21 -23.54 -10.51 -8.95
C LEU A 21 -22.94 -10.08 -7.61
N ALA A 22 -21.69 -10.47 -7.41
CA ALA A 22 -20.87 -10.08 -6.29
C ALA A 22 -20.91 -8.55 -6.13
N LYS A 23 -21.48 -8.06 -5.03
CA LYS A 23 -21.28 -6.67 -4.61
C LYS A 23 -19.79 -6.49 -4.23
N PRO A 24 -19.14 -5.40 -4.67
CA PRO A 24 -17.77 -5.10 -4.29
C PRO A 24 -17.68 -4.86 -2.77
N ALA A 25 -16.57 -5.32 -2.17
CA ALA A 25 -16.09 -5.05 -0.80
C ALA A 25 -17.13 -4.50 0.19
N ALA A 26 -18.03 -5.36 0.68
CA ALA A 26 -18.89 -4.99 1.81
C ALA A 26 -18.09 -5.06 3.12
N VAL A 27 -18.15 -4.01 3.94
CA VAL A 27 -17.57 -3.99 5.28
C VAL A 27 -18.32 -4.98 6.17
N VAL A 28 -17.60 -5.95 6.70
CA VAL A 28 -18.11 -7.05 7.55
C VAL A 28 -18.05 -6.66 9.02
N PHE A 29 -17.05 -5.88 9.41
CA PHE A 29 -16.85 -5.35 10.76
C PHE A 29 -16.12 -4.01 10.67
N SER A 30 -16.47 -3.06 11.52
CA SER A 30 -15.73 -1.80 11.67
C SER A 30 -15.75 -1.29 13.11
N SER A 31 -14.64 -0.70 13.51
CA SER A 31 -14.44 -0.04 14.79
C SER A 31 -13.46 1.12 14.62
N ASP A 32 -14.01 2.33 14.61
CA ASP A 32 -13.33 3.62 14.55
C ASP A 32 -13.09 4.23 15.94
N PHE A 33 -13.47 3.52 17.02
CA PHE A 33 -13.30 3.95 18.41
C PHE A 33 -13.99 5.27 18.82
N GLU A 34 -14.85 5.84 17.97
CA GLU A 34 -15.57 7.09 18.24
C GLU A 34 -16.71 6.95 19.26
N LYS A 35 -17.16 5.72 19.52
CA LYS A 35 -18.20 5.46 20.51
C LYS A 35 -17.58 5.47 21.90
N SER A 36 -18.20 6.22 22.81
CA SER A 36 -17.77 6.42 24.22
C SER A 36 -17.56 5.14 25.04
N ALA A 37 -17.96 3.99 24.53
CA ALA A 37 -17.60 2.68 25.05
C ALA A 37 -17.01 1.84 23.92
N LEU A 38 -16.01 1.00 24.27
CA LEU A 38 -15.46 -0.10 23.47
C LEU A 38 -16.51 -1.19 23.20
N THR A 39 -17.65 -0.79 22.66
CA THR A 39 -18.85 -1.60 22.45
C THR A 39 -18.62 -2.79 21.52
N PRO A 40 -17.84 -2.69 20.43
CA PRO A 40 -17.55 -3.87 19.62
C PRO A 40 -16.50 -4.79 20.27
N TRP A 41 -15.88 -4.38 21.38
CA TRP A 41 -14.76 -5.09 21.99
C TRP A 41 -15.02 -5.50 23.44
N ARG A 42 -14.40 -6.60 23.84
CA ARG A 42 -14.09 -6.91 25.22
C ARG A 42 -12.58 -6.82 25.35
N GLN A 43 -12.08 -6.24 26.44
CA GLN A 43 -10.64 -6.06 26.64
C GLN A 43 -10.14 -6.79 27.89
N LEU A 44 -8.87 -7.19 27.82
CA LEU A 44 -8.04 -7.58 28.96
C LEU A 44 -6.74 -6.76 28.87
N GLY A 45 -6.26 -6.21 29.98
CA GLY A 45 -5.09 -5.31 29.99
C GLY A 45 -5.47 -3.83 30.01
N GLU A 46 -4.48 -2.98 29.77
CA GLU A 46 -4.56 -1.52 29.93
C GLU A 46 -4.70 -0.79 28.58
N CYS A 47 -5.82 -1.02 27.90
CA CYS A 47 -6.22 -0.18 26.76
C CYS A 47 -7.36 0.77 27.16
N GLN A 48 -7.26 2.02 26.72
CA GLN A 48 -8.23 3.08 26.99
C GLN A 48 -8.45 3.95 25.75
N LEU A 49 -9.66 4.49 25.61
CA LEU A 49 -9.94 5.47 24.57
C LEU A 49 -9.19 6.77 24.90
N SER A 50 -8.46 7.27 23.91
CA SER A 50 -7.62 8.47 24.02
C SER A 50 -7.99 9.43 22.91
N SER A 51 -8.12 10.71 23.24
CA SER A 51 -8.26 11.79 22.24
C SER A 51 -6.92 12.36 21.79
N GLU A 52 -5.81 11.81 22.28
CA GLU A 52 -4.48 12.21 21.84
C GLU A 52 -4.19 11.59 20.47
N GLN A 53 -3.98 12.42 19.46
CA GLN A 53 -3.57 12.02 18.10
C GLN A 53 -4.40 10.88 17.47
N PRO A 54 -5.74 10.97 17.43
CA PRO A 54 -6.55 10.03 16.65
C PRO A 54 -6.16 10.09 15.17
N ARG A 55 -6.25 8.97 14.45
CA ARG A 55 -5.98 8.96 13.00
C ARG A 55 -7.16 9.58 12.27
N THR A 56 -8.37 9.13 12.58
CA THR A 56 -9.61 9.76 12.10
C THR A 56 -10.54 10.01 13.28
N GLY A 57 -11.51 10.93 13.11
CA GLY A 57 -12.45 11.25 14.19
C GLY A 57 -11.82 11.97 15.39
N GLN A 58 -12.27 11.63 16.59
CA GLN A 58 -11.93 12.27 17.86
C GLN A 58 -11.17 11.35 18.82
N GLN A 59 -11.22 10.03 18.63
CA GLN A 59 -10.70 9.06 19.59
C GLN A 59 -9.97 7.91 18.90
N ALA A 60 -8.91 7.42 19.54
CA ALA A 60 -8.22 6.19 19.16
C ALA A 60 -8.01 5.31 20.40
N LEU A 61 -7.78 4.02 20.20
CA LEU A 61 -7.52 3.09 21.29
C LEU A 61 -6.04 3.11 21.68
N ARG A 62 -5.71 3.60 22.86
CA ARG A 62 -4.34 3.61 23.39
C ARG A 62 -4.12 2.43 24.33
N CYS A 63 -3.13 1.60 24.03
CA CYS A 63 -2.70 0.49 24.88
C CYS A 63 -1.32 0.82 25.48
N ALA A 64 -1.23 0.75 26.82
CA ALA A 64 0.01 1.00 27.54
C ALA A 64 1.07 -0.08 27.27
N ALA A 65 2.31 0.16 27.73
CA ALA A 65 3.38 -0.82 27.67
C ALA A 65 2.99 -2.12 28.40
N GLY A 66 3.35 -3.27 27.83
CA GLY A 66 2.95 -4.59 28.29
C GLY A 66 1.99 -5.28 27.33
N THR A 67 1.23 -6.25 27.83
CA THR A 67 0.32 -7.08 27.03
C THR A 67 -1.13 -6.69 27.26
N SER A 68 -1.86 -6.51 26.17
CA SER A 68 -3.30 -6.26 26.17
C SER A 68 -3.97 -7.11 25.09
N SER A 69 -5.19 -7.56 25.35
CA SER A 69 -5.96 -8.40 24.43
C SER A 69 -7.32 -7.78 24.17
N LEU A 70 -7.68 -7.65 22.89
CA LEU A 70 -8.99 -7.20 22.44
C LEU A 70 -9.73 -8.38 21.81
N PHE A 71 -10.97 -8.60 22.21
CA PHE A 71 -11.85 -9.67 21.73
C PHE A 71 -13.06 -9.04 21.06
N SER A 72 -13.34 -9.37 19.80
CA SER A 72 -14.55 -8.89 19.14
C SER A 72 -15.77 -9.47 19.85
N ARG A 73 -16.81 -8.67 20.10
CA ARG A 73 -18.07 -9.15 20.69
C ARG A 73 -18.92 -9.89 19.68
N ASP A 74 -18.88 -9.44 18.44
CA ASP A 74 -19.60 -10.03 17.32
C ASP A 74 -18.67 -10.94 16.53
N ALA A 75 -19.24 -12.02 16.00
CA ALA A 75 -18.55 -12.91 15.08
C ALA A 75 -18.54 -12.29 13.69
N LEU A 76 -17.39 -12.40 13.00
CA LEU A 76 -17.26 -12.08 11.59
C LEU A 76 -18.22 -12.98 10.81
N SER A 77 -19.12 -12.39 10.01
CA SER A 77 -20.11 -13.17 9.27
C SER A 77 -19.49 -13.92 8.09
N GLU A 78 -18.37 -13.42 7.57
CA GLU A 78 -17.68 -13.95 6.40
C GLU A 78 -16.16 -13.73 6.50
N LEU A 79 -15.42 -14.41 5.62
CA LEU A 79 -14.00 -14.19 5.39
C LEU A 79 -13.72 -12.75 4.99
N GLY A 80 -12.59 -12.19 5.43
CA GLY A 80 -12.27 -10.81 5.09
C GLY A 80 -10.82 -10.39 5.25
N LEU A 81 -10.52 -9.24 4.69
CA LEU A 81 -9.29 -8.50 4.86
C LEU A 81 -9.41 -7.64 6.12
N LEU A 82 -8.69 -7.99 7.16
CA LEU A 82 -8.52 -7.13 8.31
C LEU A 82 -7.54 -6.01 7.96
N GLU A 83 -7.96 -4.77 8.07
CA GLU A 83 -7.12 -3.59 8.01
C GLU A 83 -7.26 -2.81 9.32
N PHE A 84 -6.14 -2.33 9.86
CA PHE A 84 -6.14 -1.43 11.00
C PHE A 84 -4.86 -0.61 11.03
N TRP A 85 -4.87 0.45 11.81
CA TRP A 85 -3.79 1.42 11.86
C TRP A 85 -3.16 1.46 13.23
N VAL A 86 -1.83 1.54 13.27
CA VAL A 86 -1.06 1.54 14.51
C VAL A 86 -0.10 2.73 14.52
N LEU A 87 -0.13 3.51 15.60
CA LEU A 87 0.81 4.57 15.89
C LEU A 87 1.65 4.19 17.12
N PRO A 88 2.98 4.01 16.98
CA PRO A 88 3.88 3.92 18.12
C PRO A 88 4.09 5.31 18.76
N GLU A 89 4.25 5.35 20.09
CA GLU A 89 4.53 6.60 20.83
C GLU A 89 5.80 7.30 20.34
N THR A 90 6.88 6.54 20.16
CA THR A 90 8.18 7.06 19.71
C THR A 90 8.80 6.16 18.64
N GLU A 91 9.87 6.64 18.00
CA GLU A 91 10.68 5.82 17.08
C GLU A 91 11.38 4.63 17.76
N PHE A 92 11.45 4.60 19.09
CA PHE A 92 12.02 3.48 19.86
C PHE A 92 10.97 2.46 20.30
N THR A 93 9.70 2.84 20.24
CA THR A 93 8.60 1.99 20.68
C THR A 93 8.45 0.84 19.69
N SER A 94 8.56 -0.39 20.21
CA SER A 94 8.36 -1.61 19.43
C SER A 94 7.05 -2.25 19.83
N TYR A 95 6.41 -2.93 18.87
CA TYR A 95 5.17 -3.63 19.15
C TYR A 95 5.07 -4.94 18.38
N ARG A 96 4.31 -5.86 18.98
CA ARG A 96 3.95 -7.14 18.40
C ARG A 96 2.45 -7.32 18.53
N ILE A 97 1.76 -7.48 17.41
CA ILE A 97 0.31 -7.71 17.37
C ILE A 97 0.06 -9.09 16.78
N GLN A 98 -0.44 -10.01 17.60
CA GLN A 98 -0.91 -11.31 17.14
C GLN A 98 -2.40 -11.23 16.84
N VAL A 99 -2.77 -11.64 15.63
CA VAL A 99 -4.16 -11.73 15.19
C VAL A 99 -4.59 -13.18 15.29
N LEU A 100 -5.59 -13.44 16.11
CA LEU A 100 -6.13 -14.78 16.36
C LEU A 100 -7.62 -14.85 16.05
N VAL A 101 -8.08 -16.04 15.70
CA VAL A 101 -9.51 -16.31 15.47
C VAL A 101 -9.97 -17.55 16.23
N ALA A 102 -11.25 -17.57 16.61
CA ALA A 102 -11.87 -18.73 17.28
C ALA A 102 -13.37 -18.82 16.96
N GLU A 103 -13.95 -20.01 17.04
CA GLU A 103 -15.40 -20.22 16.86
C GLU A 103 -16.25 -19.74 18.04
N ARG A 104 -15.62 -19.59 19.22
CA ARG A 104 -16.27 -19.19 20.46
C ARG A 104 -15.56 -17.99 21.04
N ASN A 105 -16.35 -17.03 21.53
CA ASN A 105 -15.85 -15.84 22.20
C ASN A 105 -15.60 -16.11 23.68
N ALA A 106 -14.56 -16.89 23.97
CA ALA A 106 -14.17 -17.23 25.32
C ALA A 106 -12.64 -17.13 25.49
N VAL A 107 -12.20 -16.80 26.70
CA VAL A 107 -10.76 -16.61 26.99
C VAL A 107 -9.99 -17.93 26.83
N ASP A 108 -10.64 -19.05 27.18
CA ASP A 108 -10.14 -20.43 27.10
C ASP A 108 -10.46 -21.12 25.75
N ALA A 109 -10.97 -20.38 24.76
CA ALA A 109 -11.20 -20.95 23.44
C ALA A 109 -9.88 -21.37 22.78
N ASN A 110 -9.95 -22.34 21.85
CA ASN A 110 -8.84 -22.66 20.96
C ASN A 110 -8.66 -21.53 19.93
N TRP A 111 -7.87 -20.54 20.30
CA TRP A 111 -7.47 -19.44 19.43
C TRP A 111 -6.42 -19.92 18.43
N SER A 112 -6.72 -19.86 17.14
CA SER A 112 -5.77 -20.14 16.07
C SER A 112 -5.08 -18.85 15.63
N PRO A 113 -3.73 -18.79 15.61
CA PRO A 113 -3.02 -17.63 15.10
C PRO A 113 -3.20 -17.53 13.57
N VAL A 114 -3.54 -16.34 13.11
CA VAL A 114 -3.71 -16.00 11.68
C VAL A 114 -2.50 -15.23 11.18
N ALA A 115 -2.02 -14.26 11.96
CA ALA A 115 -0.85 -13.46 11.60
C ALA A 115 -0.17 -12.91 12.85
N VAL A 116 1.10 -12.53 12.67
CA VAL A 116 1.89 -11.81 13.66
C VAL A 116 2.50 -10.60 12.96
N ILE A 117 2.19 -9.40 13.46
CA ILE A 117 2.79 -8.15 13.03
C ILE A 117 3.85 -7.78 14.05
N GLU A 118 5.06 -7.49 13.57
CA GLU A 118 6.16 -7.05 14.42
C GLU A 118 6.73 -5.74 13.90
N HIS A 119 6.88 -4.78 14.79
CA HIS A 119 7.52 -3.50 14.55
C HIS A 119 8.65 -3.31 15.55
N HIS A 120 9.87 -3.11 15.05
CA HIS A 120 11.08 -3.01 15.86
C HIS A 120 11.57 -1.56 16.07
N GLY A 121 10.70 -0.57 15.86
CA GLY A 121 11.04 0.85 15.89
C GLY A 121 11.45 1.42 14.54
N GLY A 122 11.85 2.69 14.53
CA GLY A 122 12.34 3.44 13.37
C GLY A 122 11.29 4.32 12.66
N SER A 123 10.07 4.40 13.18
CA SER A 123 9.05 5.29 12.61
C SER A 123 7.98 5.69 13.64
N ALA A 124 7.78 6.99 13.84
CA ALA A 124 6.82 7.56 14.80
C ALA A 124 5.46 7.97 14.18
N GLY A 125 5.07 7.37 13.06
CA GLY A 125 3.84 7.70 12.34
C GLY A 125 2.87 6.53 12.28
N TYR A 126 1.58 6.82 12.02
CA TYR A 126 0.58 5.79 11.77
C TYR A 126 1.00 4.90 10.60
N GLN A 127 0.86 3.59 10.80
CA GLN A 127 1.14 2.56 9.81
C GLN A 127 -0.10 1.70 9.62
N ALA A 128 -0.46 1.49 8.35
CA ALA A 128 -1.51 0.56 8.00
C ALA A 128 -0.98 -0.87 8.09
N HIS A 129 -1.79 -1.78 8.64
CA HIS A 129 -1.54 -3.21 8.60
C HIS A 129 -2.72 -3.90 7.93
N ARG A 130 -2.43 -4.82 7.02
CA ARG A 130 -3.44 -5.59 6.28
C ARG A 130 -3.17 -7.08 6.38
N ILE A 131 -4.15 -7.82 6.89
CA ILE A 131 -4.05 -9.25 7.14
C ILE A 131 -5.26 -9.95 6.55
N SER A 132 -4.99 -11.04 5.86
CA SER A 132 -6.03 -11.92 5.35
C SER A 132 -6.55 -12.85 6.46
N VAL A 133 -7.82 -12.70 6.83
CA VAL A 133 -8.49 -13.58 7.80
C VAL A 133 -9.22 -14.69 7.04
N ASP A 134 -8.52 -15.81 6.89
CA ASP A 134 -8.86 -16.89 5.96
C ASP A 134 -9.54 -18.12 6.59
N ASP A 135 -10.24 -17.95 7.73
CA ASP A 135 -10.93 -19.05 8.41
C ASP A 135 -12.44 -19.04 8.15
N PRO A 136 -13.01 -20.01 7.38
CA PRO A 136 -14.42 -19.98 7.04
C PRO A 136 -15.26 -20.48 8.20
N GLY A 137 -16.18 -19.62 8.63
CA GLY A 137 -17.15 -19.82 9.69
C GLY A 137 -17.44 -18.50 10.39
N ARG A 138 -18.49 -18.45 11.21
CA ARG A 138 -18.69 -17.33 12.14
C ARG A 138 -17.59 -17.39 13.21
N LYS A 139 -16.54 -16.59 13.05
CA LYS A 139 -15.38 -16.57 13.96
C LYS A 139 -15.29 -15.24 14.70
N PHE A 140 -14.86 -15.29 15.94
CA PHE A 140 -14.50 -14.10 16.72
C PHE A 140 -13.04 -13.75 16.48
N LEU A 141 -12.75 -12.45 16.46
CA LEU A 141 -11.43 -11.90 16.26
C LEU A 141 -10.81 -11.57 17.62
N ARG A 142 -9.53 -11.88 17.79
CA ARG A 142 -8.73 -11.45 18.92
C ARG A 142 -7.45 -10.79 18.46
N LEU A 143 -7.13 -9.64 19.04
CA LEU A 143 -5.88 -8.92 18.84
C LEU A 143 -5.11 -8.95 20.15
N ASP A 144 -3.99 -9.67 20.19
CA ASP A 144 -3.05 -9.62 21.31
C ASP A 144 -1.96 -8.61 20.97
N ILE A 145 -1.93 -7.52 21.72
CA ILE A 145 -1.08 -6.35 21.51
C ILE A 145 -0.03 -6.35 22.61
N GLU A 146 1.23 -6.46 22.22
CA GLU A 146 2.38 -6.33 23.08
C GLU A 146 3.14 -5.06 22.69
N ALA A 147 3.28 -4.12 23.61
CA ALA A 147 3.99 -2.86 23.41
C ALA A 147 5.19 -2.74 24.35
N ASN A 148 6.35 -2.39 23.80
CA ASN A 148 7.60 -2.26 24.53
C ASN A 148 8.18 -0.85 24.33
N GLN A 149 8.73 -0.27 25.40
CA GLN A 149 9.34 1.07 25.41
C GLN A 149 8.36 2.19 24.98
N GLY A 150 7.12 2.11 25.47
CA GLY A 150 6.10 3.14 25.24
C GLY A 150 4.70 2.56 25.06
N PHE A 151 3.74 3.41 24.71
CA PHE A 151 2.39 2.99 24.34
C PHE A 151 2.23 2.85 22.82
N VAL A 152 1.17 2.14 22.42
CA VAL A 152 0.71 2.09 21.03
C VAL A 152 -0.73 2.54 20.93
N GLN A 153 -1.07 3.23 19.84
CA GLN A 153 -2.45 3.60 19.52
C GLN A 153 -2.93 2.81 18.31
N LEU A 154 -4.13 2.25 18.41
CA LEU A 154 -4.82 1.55 17.35
C LEU A 154 -6.02 2.38 16.91
N ASP A 155 -6.23 2.45 15.60
CA ASP A 155 -7.36 3.17 15.01
C ASP A 155 -7.87 2.48 13.73
N ASP A 156 -9.10 2.83 13.32
CA ASP A 156 -9.74 2.39 12.08
C ASP A 156 -9.67 0.86 11.82
N VAL A 157 -10.09 0.04 12.79
CA VAL A 157 -10.12 -1.41 12.61
C VAL A 157 -11.30 -1.80 11.74
N GLN A 158 -11.04 -2.34 10.55
CA GLN A 158 -12.05 -2.74 9.59
C GLN A 158 -11.78 -4.14 9.02
N VAL A 159 -12.84 -4.89 8.75
CA VAL A 159 -12.78 -6.16 8.03
C VAL A 159 -13.62 -6.04 6.77
N GLU A 160 -12.98 -6.09 5.60
CA GLU A 160 -13.64 -6.02 4.30
C GLU A 160 -13.81 -7.41 3.69
N ARG A 161 -14.92 -7.66 3.01
CA ARG A 161 -15.14 -8.94 2.32
C ARG A 161 -14.15 -9.15 1.18
N ILE A 162 -13.50 -10.33 1.14
CA ILE A 162 -12.66 -10.75 0.01
C ILE A 162 -13.47 -11.66 -0.94
N LEU A 163 -13.39 -11.38 -2.25
CA LEU A 163 -14.07 -12.15 -3.30
C LEU A 163 -13.31 -13.44 -3.68
N LEU A 164 -14.08 -14.52 -3.86
CA LEU A 164 -13.86 -15.83 -4.52
C LEU A 164 -12.52 -16.60 -4.36
N ALA A 165 -11.37 -15.93 -4.31
CA ALA A 165 -10.04 -16.52 -4.24
C ALA A 165 -9.79 -17.37 -2.98
N THR A 166 -10.41 -17.04 -1.84
CA THR A 166 -10.21 -17.76 -0.57
C THR A 166 -11.11 -19.00 -0.43
N ALA A 167 -12.26 -19.04 -1.13
CA ALA A 167 -13.16 -20.20 -1.10
C ALA A 167 -12.54 -21.45 -1.74
N LEU A 168 -11.59 -21.24 -2.65
CA LEU A 168 -10.83 -22.30 -3.33
C LEU A 168 -9.87 -23.02 -2.35
N HIS A 169 -9.20 -22.28 -1.47
CA HIS A 169 -8.12 -22.80 -0.61
C HIS A 169 -8.57 -23.86 0.42
N LYS A 170 -9.72 -23.69 1.09
CA LYS A 170 -10.21 -24.72 2.05
C LYS A 170 -10.73 -25.97 1.33
N ASN A 171 -11.24 -25.83 0.11
CA ASN A 171 -11.63 -26.99 -0.69
C ASN A 171 -10.38 -27.79 -1.08
N GLU A 172 -9.27 -27.11 -1.41
CA GLU A 172 -7.99 -27.70 -1.79
C GLU A 172 -7.37 -28.57 -0.67
N GLN A 173 -7.19 -28.04 0.54
CA GLN A 173 -6.61 -28.80 1.66
C GLN A 173 -7.46 -30.03 2.01
N ARG A 174 -8.79 -29.91 1.95
CA ARG A 174 -9.72 -31.03 2.17
C ARG A 174 -9.65 -32.08 1.05
N ILE A 175 -9.50 -31.65 -0.20
CA ILE A 175 -9.39 -32.55 -1.36
C ILE A 175 -8.04 -33.27 -1.34
N ILE A 176 -6.94 -32.58 -1.07
CA ILE A 176 -5.59 -33.18 -1.03
C ILE A 176 -5.46 -34.15 0.14
N SER A 177 -5.87 -33.76 1.35
CA SER A 177 -5.91 -34.69 2.49
C SER A 177 -6.86 -35.86 2.23
N GLY A 178 -8.03 -35.61 1.64
CA GLY A 178 -8.97 -36.64 1.23
C GLY A 178 -8.41 -37.60 0.18
N ILE A 179 -7.63 -37.11 -0.79
CA ILE A 179 -6.93 -37.93 -1.79
C ILE A 179 -5.87 -38.79 -1.11
N LEU A 180 -5.03 -38.21 -0.25
CA LEU A 180 -3.95 -38.93 0.45
C LEU A 180 -4.48 -39.97 1.45
N ASP A 181 -5.57 -39.67 2.16
CA ASP A 181 -6.22 -40.60 3.08
C ASP A 181 -6.96 -41.72 2.34
N LYS A 182 -7.61 -41.43 1.21
CA LYS A 182 -8.25 -42.44 0.37
C LYS A 182 -7.23 -43.34 -0.33
N LEU A 183 -6.12 -42.80 -0.81
CA LEU A 183 -4.99 -43.60 -1.34
C LEU A 183 -4.42 -44.58 -0.30
N ARG A 184 -4.55 -44.27 0.99
CA ARG A 184 -4.15 -45.17 2.09
C ARG A 184 -5.21 -46.20 2.50
N ARG A 185 -6.50 -45.95 2.25
CA ARG A 185 -7.60 -46.72 2.86
C ARG A 185 -8.57 -47.40 1.89
N ASP A 186 -8.78 -46.89 0.67
CA ASP A 186 -9.81 -47.40 -0.25
C ASP A 186 -9.44 -47.24 -1.74
N GLN A 187 -9.57 -48.32 -2.52
CA GLN A 187 -9.26 -48.39 -3.96
C GLN A 187 -10.42 -47.95 -4.88
N ASN A 188 -11.35 -47.09 -4.42
CA ASN A 188 -12.44 -46.66 -5.29
C ASN A 188 -11.95 -45.62 -6.32
N ILE A 189 -11.64 -46.11 -7.52
CA ILE A 189 -11.09 -45.34 -8.65
C ILE A 189 -12.02 -44.19 -9.08
N GLU A 190 -13.34 -44.38 -9.03
CA GLU A 190 -14.30 -43.34 -9.45
C GLU A 190 -14.28 -42.12 -8.51
N LEU A 191 -14.33 -42.35 -7.20
CA LEU A 191 -14.23 -41.28 -6.18
C LEU A 191 -12.88 -40.55 -6.23
N GLN A 192 -11.80 -41.24 -6.58
CA GLN A 192 -10.48 -40.63 -6.73
C GLN A 192 -10.40 -39.80 -8.03
N SER A 193 -11.02 -40.27 -9.12
CA SER A 193 -11.10 -39.53 -10.38
C SER A 193 -11.88 -38.21 -10.26
N GLU A 194 -12.96 -38.18 -9.47
CA GLU A 194 -13.71 -36.95 -9.18
C GLU A 194 -12.90 -35.98 -8.32
N SER A 195 -12.10 -36.51 -7.38
CA SER A 195 -11.19 -35.71 -6.57
C SER A 195 -10.11 -35.06 -7.44
N PHE A 196 -9.57 -35.76 -8.44
CA PHE A 196 -8.62 -35.18 -9.41
C PHE A 196 -9.25 -34.15 -10.33
N ARG A 197 -10.51 -34.33 -10.77
CA ARG A 197 -11.24 -33.30 -11.52
C ARG A 197 -11.38 -32.01 -10.72
N THR A 198 -11.70 -32.15 -9.45
CA THR A 198 -11.85 -30.99 -8.55
C THR A 198 -10.49 -30.33 -8.27
N LEU A 199 -9.43 -31.12 -8.08
CA LEU A 199 -8.06 -30.62 -7.98
C LEU A 199 -7.65 -29.82 -9.23
N GLY A 200 -7.94 -30.34 -10.43
CA GLY A 200 -7.69 -29.65 -11.68
C GLY A 200 -8.47 -28.34 -11.80
N SER A 201 -9.75 -28.32 -11.39
CA SER A 201 -10.56 -27.10 -11.37
C SER A 201 -9.99 -26.04 -10.43
N ASN A 202 -9.55 -26.43 -9.22
CA ASN A 202 -8.97 -25.49 -8.26
C ASN A 202 -7.63 -24.94 -8.77
N TYR A 203 -6.78 -25.81 -9.31
CA TYR A 203 -5.52 -25.44 -9.92
C TYR A 203 -5.70 -24.48 -11.11
N ALA A 204 -6.76 -24.66 -11.91
CA ALA A 204 -7.08 -23.75 -13.00
C ALA A 204 -7.66 -22.41 -12.52
N ALA A 205 -8.39 -22.38 -11.41
CA ALA A 205 -8.85 -21.15 -10.78
C ALA A 205 -7.69 -20.32 -10.21
N GLN A 206 -6.60 -20.99 -9.81
CA GLN A 206 -5.37 -20.32 -9.38
C GLN A 206 -4.79 -19.40 -10.47
N LEU A 207 -4.86 -19.80 -11.75
CA LEU A 207 -4.37 -18.99 -12.86
C LEU A 207 -5.12 -17.66 -12.99
N GLU A 208 -6.42 -17.68 -12.73
CA GLU A 208 -7.24 -16.48 -12.75
C GLU A 208 -6.88 -15.54 -11.58
N VAL A 209 -6.60 -16.10 -10.40
CA VAL A 209 -6.11 -15.33 -9.25
C VAL A 209 -4.73 -14.72 -9.54
N GLN A 210 -3.79 -15.48 -10.11
CA GLN A 210 -2.47 -14.98 -10.49
C GLN A 210 -2.58 -13.85 -11.54
N ARG A 211 -3.46 -14.00 -12.52
CA ARG A 211 -3.75 -12.95 -13.52
C ARG A 211 -4.25 -11.66 -12.85
N GLN A 212 -5.21 -11.77 -11.95
CA GLN A 212 -5.76 -10.61 -11.22
C GLN A 212 -4.67 -9.86 -10.46
N TYR A 213 -3.84 -10.57 -9.68
CA TYR A 213 -2.73 -9.95 -8.96
C TYR A 213 -1.68 -9.31 -9.89
N LEU A 214 -1.40 -9.90 -11.06
CA LEU A 214 -0.52 -9.28 -12.06
C LEU A 214 -1.14 -8.00 -12.63
N GLU A 215 -2.44 -7.98 -12.90
CA GLU A 215 -3.14 -6.77 -13.35
C GLU A 215 -3.13 -5.68 -12.29
N TYR A 216 -3.42 -6.03 -11.04
CA TYR A 216 -3.35 -5.09 -9.92
C TYR A 216 -1.95 -4.53 -9.75
N ALA A 217 -0.92 -5.37 -9.77
CA ALA A 217 0.48 -4.94 -9.69
C ALA A 217 0.88 -4.02 -10.85
N ASN A 218 0.45 -4.32 -12.07
CA ASN A 218 0.70 -3.46 -13.24
C ASN A 218 -0.01 -2.11 -13.11
N ALA A 219 -1.26 -2.09 -12.64
CA ALA A 219 -2.00 -0.87 -12.39
C ALA A 219 -1.30 0.00 -11.33
N LEU A 220 -0.88 -0.60 -10.21
CA LEU A 220 -0.12 0.07 -9.15
C LEU A 220 1.20 0.65 -9.66
N HIS A 221 1.97 -0.14 -10.42
CA HIS A 221 3.23 0.30 -11.01
C HIS A 221 3.04 1.52 -11.93
N SER A 222 2.00 1.48 -12.76
CA SER A 222 1.69 2.59 -13.67
C SER A 222 1.26 3.86 -12.92
N GLY A 223 0.45 3.71 -11.87
CA GLY A 223 0.00 4.82 -11.04
C GLY A 223 1.16 5.48 -10.29
N ILE A 224 2.03 4.69 -9.66
CA ILE A 224 3.21 5.21 -8.95
C ILE A 224 4.17 5.92 -9.91
N SER A 225 4.40 5.36 -11.10
CA SER A 225 5.26 5.98 -12.10
C SER A 225 4.73 7.35 -12.54
N LEU A 226 3.40 7.49 -12.66
CA LEU A 226 2.75 8.77 -12.94
C LEU A 226 2.92 9.77 -11.80
N VAL A 227 2.77 9.33 -10.55
CA VAL A 227 2.94 10.16 -9.34
C VAL A 227 4.38 10.68 -9.22
N LEU A 228 5.38 9.81 -9.41
CA LEU A 228 6.80 10.17 -9.40
C LEU A 228 7.12 11.23 -10.46
N ALA A 229 6.59 11.06 -11.67
CA ALA A 229 6.83 11.98 -12.78
C ALA A 229 6.11 13.33 -12.63
N SER A 230 4.97 13.35 -11.91
CA SER A 230 4.08 14.52 -11.83
C SER A 230 4.09 15.23 -10.47
N SER A 231 4.96 14.80 -9.54
CA SER A 231 4.96 15.23 -8.14
C SER A 231 5.03 16.76 -7.99
N GLU A 232 3.88 17.42 -7.86
CA GLU A 232 3.79 18.82 -7.44
C GLU A 232 4.45 19.01 -6.06
N ARG A 233 4.48 17.96 -5.24
CA ARG A 233 5.20 17.92 -3.96
C ARG A 233 6.69 18.18 -4.15
N ASN A 234 7.31 17.66 -5.21
CA ASN A 234 8.70 17.92 -5.58
C ASN A 234 8.95 19.34 -6.12
N LYS A 235 7.91 20.01 -6.63
CA LYS A 235 8.01 21.42 -7.06
C LYS A 235 7.89 22.38 -5.89
N MET A 236 7.28 21.95 -4.78
CA MET A 236 7.20 22.74 -3.53
C MET A 236 8.58 22.97 -2.90
N SER A 237 9.54 22.07 -3.09
CA SER A 237 10.92 22.26 -2.62
C SER A 237 11.77 23.14 -3.56
N ASN A 238 11.17 23.77 -4.58
CA ASN A 238 11.89 24.63 -5.50
C ASN A 238 12.02 26.07 -4.97
N PRO A 239 13.25 26.58 -4.72
CA PRO A 239 13.45 27.91 -4.16
C PRO A 239 12.87 29.03 -5.05
N MET A 240 12.80 28.82 -6.37
CA MET A 240 12.31 29.81 -7.34
C MET A 240 10.79 30.05 -7.27
N ALA A 241 10.03 29.16 -6.64
CA ALA A 241 8.61 29.35 -6.42
C ALA A 241 8.32 30.53 -5.45
N TYR A 242 9.28 30.84 -4.59
CA TYR A 242 9.09 31.70 -3.42
C TYR A 242 9.52 33.16 -3.69
N ALA A 243 8.81 34.09 -3.07
CA ALA A 243 9.05 35.52 -3.23
C ALA A 243 10.34 35.94 -2.52
N THR A 244 10.60 35.42 -1.32
CA THR A 244 11.82 35.74 -0.55
C THR A 244 13.08 35.43 -1.35
N PHE A 245 13.18 34.23 -1.93
CA PHE A 245 14.32 33.87 -2.75
C PHE A 245 14.48 34.73 -4.00
N ARG A 246 13.37 35.06 -4.68
CA ARG A 246 13.39 35.95 -5.84
C ARG A 246 13.86 37.37 -5.49
N ASN A 247 13.45 37.87 -4.33
CA ASN A 247 13.91 39.17 -3.81
C ASN A 247 15.41 39.14 -3.49
N ILE A 248 15.88 38.10 -2.80
CA ILE A 248 17.32 37.91 -2.52
C ILE A 248 18.14 37.91 -3.82
N ILE A 249 17.68 37.19 -4.85
CA ILE A 249 18.34 37.18 -6.17
C ILE A 249 18.38 38.59 -6.78
N SER A 250 17.25 39.31 -6.75
CA SER A 250 17.14 40.66 -7.30
C SER A 250 18.09 41.64 -6.59
N ASP A 251 18.10 41.61 -5.26
CA ASP A 251 18.93 42.50 -4.45
C ASP A 251 20.41 42.17 -4.61
N THR A 252 20.75 40.88 -4.72
CA THR A 252 22.12 40.45 -5.00
C THR A 252 22.59 40.89 -6.38
N ARG A 253 21.72 40.80 -7.41
CA ARG A 253 22.04 41.28 -8.77
C ARG A 253 22.36 42.77 -8.77
N ARG A 254 21.62 43.56 -8.00
CA ARG A 254 21.79 45.01 -7.87
C ARG A 254 23.18 45.41 -7.37
N VAL A 255 23.78 44.59 -6.50
CA VAL A 255 25.10 44.85 -5.89
C VAL A 255 26.23 44.01 -6.51
N SER A 256 25.95 43.28 -7.58
CA SER A 256 26.90 42.39 -8.24
C SER A 256 27.40 42.96 -9.57
N SER A 257 28.68 42.73 -9.88
CA SER A 257 29.26 42.97 -11.21
C SER A 257 28.63 42.07 -12.28
N LYS A 258 28.80 42.39 -13.57
CA LYS A 258 28.29 41.57 -14.69
C LYS A 258 28.77 40.10 -14.64
N ILE A 259 30.01 39.87 -14.23
CA ILE A 259 30.58 38.52 -14.11
C ILE A 259 29.93 37.77 -12.94
N GLN A 260 29.75 38.43 -11.80
CA GLN A 260 29.05 37.86 -10.64
C GLN A 260 27.58 37.55 -10.98
N GLN A 261 26.90 38.42 -11.71
CA GLN A 261 25.53 38.17 -12.19
C GLN A 261 25.46 36.94 -13.11
N ALA A 262 26.44 36.76 -14.01
CA ALA A 262 26.51 35.56 -14.86
C ALA A 262 26.72 34.29 -14.02
N ARG A 263 27.57 34.35 -12.99
CA ARG A 263 27.78 33.24 -12.05
C ARG A 263 26.50 32.92 -11.27
N LEU A 264 25.80 33.94 -10.76
CA LEU A 264 24.51 33.79 -10.07
C LEU A 264 23.48 33.12 -10.98
N ASN A 265 23.34 33.57 -12.23
CA ASN A 265 22.43 32.96 -13.20
C ASN A 265 22.78 31.49 -13.48
N SER A 266 24.07 31.15 -13.53
CA SER A 266 24.50 29.76 -13.68
C SER A 266 24.16 28.90 -12.46
N MET A 267 24.25 29.44 -11.24
CA MET A 267 23.93 28.71 -10.00
C MET A 267 22.44 28.40 -9.88
N ILE A 268 21.57 29.32 -10.31
CA ILE A 268 20.10 29.16 -10.17
C ILE A 268 19.47 28.41 -11.35
N LYS A 269 20.17 28.26 -12.48
CA LYS A 269 19.68 27.59 -13.69
C LYS A 269 19.08 26.19 -13.45
N PRO A 270 19.61 25.33 -12.57
CA PRO A 270 19.02 24.01 -12.29
C PRO A 270 17.59 24.08 -11.76
N PHE A 271 17.19 25.17 -11.12
CA PHE A 271 15.86 25.33 -10.53
C PHE A 271 14.78 25.74 -11.54
N GLY A 272 15.16 26.01 -12.79
CA GLY A 272 14.26 26.43 -13.85
C GLY A 272 14.50 27.88 -14.25
N ASP A 273 13.54 28.45 -14.99
CA ASP A 273 13.69 29.76 -15.61
C ASP A 273 12.58 30.72 -15.16
N LEU A 274 13.03 31.86 -14.63
CA LEU A 274 12.20 32.99 -14.19
C LEU A 274 11.35 33.57 -15.33
N VAL A 275 11.88 33.57 -16.55
CA VAL A 275 11.23 34.21 -17.70
C VAL A 275 10.08 33.35 -18.23
N THR A 276 10.26 32.03 -18.23
CA THR A 276 9.25 31.06 -18.68
C THR A 276 8.37 30.52 -17.55
N ALA A 277 8.61 30.94 -16.30
CA ALA A 277 7.94 30.46 -15.09
C ALA A 277 7.92 28.92 -14.97
N THR A 278 9.00 28.27 -15.45
CA THR A 278 9.15 26.82 -15.38
C THR A 278 9.93 26.45 -14.13
N LEU A 279 9.39 25.50 -13.35
CA LEU A 279 10.04 24.95 -12.15
C LEU A 279 10.52 23.53 -12.44
N ASN A 280 11.78 23.27 -12.16
CA ASN A 280 12.33 21.91 -12.17
C ASN A 280 12.13 21.22 -10.81
N VAL A 281 12.16 19.89 -10.82
CA VAL A 281 12.22 19.09 -9.59
C VAL A 281 13.55 19.32 -8.89
N VAL A 282 13.50 19.58 -7.59
CA VAL A 282 14.71 19.80 -6.77
C VAL A 282 14.96 18.57 -5.92
N SER A 283 16.13 17.95 -6.15
CA SER A 283 16.60 16.85 -5.31
C SER A 283 17.45 17.37 -4.13
N ALA A 284 17.55 16.56 -3.07
CA ALA A 284 18.46 16.80 -1.94
C ALA A 284 19.89 17.08 -2.40
N GLY A 285 20.39 16.32 -3.39
CA GLY A 285 21.72 16.52 -3.95
C GLY A 285 21.89 17.86 -4.68
N THR A 286 20.88 18.27 -5.47
CA THR A 286 20.88 19.56 -6.18
C THR A 286 20.89 20.74 -5.20
N TYR A 287 20.12 20.63 -4.12
CA TYR A 287 20.04 21.66 -3.08
C TYR A 287 21.36 21.79 -2.31
N ALA A 288 21.94 20.68 -1.83
CA ALA A 288 23.20 20.70 -1.09
C ALA A 288 24.36 21.27 -1.93
N ALA A 289 24.40 20.95 -3.22
CA ALA A 289 25.38 21.50 -4.15
C ALA A 289 25.19 23.01 -4.43
N PHE A 290 24.04 23.58 -4.09
CA PHE A 290 23.71 24.98 -4.31
C PHE A 290 23.83 25.83 -3.03
N ALA A 291 23.27 25.36 -1.90
CA ALA A 291 23.01 26.18 -0.73
C ALA A 291 24.27 26.85 -0.15
N GLU A 292 25.33 26.07 0.09
CA GLU A 292 26.59 26.60 0.67
C GLU A 292 27.37 27.50 -0.31
N PRO A 293 27.56 27.12 -1.59
CA PRO A 293 28.13 28.03 -2.58
C PRO A 293 27.34 29.33 -2.74
N PHE A 294 26.02 29.27 -2.65
CA PHE A 294 25.16 30.45 -2.75
C PHE A 294 25.30 31.38 -1.54
N LYS A 295 25.29 30.85 -0.30
CA LYS A 295 25.58 31.64 0.92
C LYS A 295 26.94 32.33 0.83
N SER A 296 27.97 31.59 0.39
CA SER A 296 29.31 32.14 0.19
C SER A 296 29.34 33.25 -0.87
N PHE A 297 28.59 33.06 -1.96
CA PHE A 297 28.45 34.07 -3.01
C PHE A 297 27.72 35.33 -2.51
N LEU A 298 26.67 35.18 -1.71
CA LEU A 298 25.95 36.30 -1.10
C LEU A 298 26.90 37.11 -0.19
N ALA A 299 27.60 36.43 0.72
CA ALA A 299 28.56 37.06 1.62
C ALA A 299 29.63 37.85 0.84
N ALA A 300 30.17 37.27 -0.24
CA ALA A 300 31.14 37.94 -1.09
C ALA A 300 30.53 39.14 -1.85
N SER A 301 29.29 39.04 -2.33
CA SER A 301 28.64 40.10 -3.10
C SER A 301 28.35 41.34 -2.26
N PHE A 302 28.06 41.16 -0.97
CA PHE A 302 27.83 42.24 -0.01
C PHE A 302 29.10 42.64 0.77
N ASP A 303 30.28 42.12 0.41
CA ASP A 303 31.54 42.58 1.00
C ASP A 303 31.98 43.91 0.38
N ARG A 304 32.44 44.82 1.24
CA ARG A 304 32.88 46.18 0.88
C ARG A 304 33.94 46.19 -0.20
N SER A 305 34.87 45.24 -0.13
CA SER A 305 35.93 45.09 -1.13
C SER A 305 35.38 44.77 -2.53
N ASN A 306 34.24 44.09 -2.62
CA ASN A 306 33.68 43.61 -3.88
C ASN A 306 32.71 44.61 -4.51
N TYR A 307 31.72 45.12 -3.77
CA TYR A 307 30.73 46.05 -4.35
C TYR A 307 31.31 47.45 -4.63
N GLN A 308 32.37 47.87 -3.93
CA GLN A 308 33.05 49.14 -4.24
C GLN A 308 33.77 49.08 -5.59
N ASN A 309 34.33 47.92 -5.94
CA ASN A 309 35.07 47.68 -7.18
C ASN A 309 34.18 47.23 -8.36
N ALA A 310 32.89 46.99 -8.12
CA ALA A 310 31.95 46.48 -9.13
C ALA A 310 31.39 47.54 -10.11
N GLY A 311 31.85 48.81 -10.03
CA GLY A 311 31.37 49.88 -10.92
C GLY A 311 29.92 50.33 -10.67
N LEU A 312 29.41 50.12 -9.45
CA LEU A 312 28.03 50.39 -9.05
C LEU A 312 27.75 51.89 -8.81
N SER A 313 26.47 52.28 -8.89
CA SER A 313 26.04 53.63 -8.55
C SER A 313 26.21 53.92 -7.04
N ARG A 314 26.26 55.20 -6.66
CA ARG A 314 26.33 55.60 -5.24
C ARG A 314 25.11 55.09 -4.44
N ALA A 315 23.95 55.02 -5.07
CA ALA A 315 22.73 54.52 -4.44
C ALA A 315 22.81 53.01 -4.15
N ASP A 316 23.38 52.22 -5.06
CA ASP A 316 23.50 50.77 -4.90
C ASP A 316 24.58 50.39 -3.88
N ARG A 317 25.65 51.18 -3.78
CA ARG A 317 26.65 51.02 -2.71
C ARG A 317 26.05 51.29 -1.32
N LYS A 318 25.27 52.36 -1.19
CA LYS A 318 24.58 52.68 0.06
C LYS A 318 23.56 51.59 0.43
N PHE A 319 22.85 51.05 -0.57
CA PHE A 319 21.96 49.91 -0.37
C PHE A 319 22.70 48.67 0.15
N ALA A 320 23.86 48.34 -0.41
CA ALA A 320 24.68 47.21 0.07
C ALA A 320 25.10 47.37 1.54
N GLU A 321 25.50 48.59 1.93
CA GLU A 321 25.91 48.92 3.31
C GLU A 321 24.73 48.82 4.31
N GLU A 322 23.54 49.28 3.92
CA GLU A 322 22.37 49.33 4.81
C GLU A 322 21.62 48.01 4.92
N HIS A 323 21.59 47.21 3.84
CA HIS A 323 20.73 46.02 3.75
C HIS A 323 21.47 44.69 3.65
N GLY A 324 22.78 44.67 3.42
CA GLY A 324 23.53 43.44 3.15
C GLY A 324 23.45 42.38 4.25
N LEU A 325 23.59 42.78 5.52
CA LEU A 325 23.48 41.85 6.66
C LEU A 325 22.07 41.24 6.74
N LYS A 326 21.03 42.06 6.54
CA LYS A 326 19.64 41.61 6.59
C LYS A 326 19.35 40.61 5.47
N ILE A 327 19.78 40.89 4.24
CA ILE A 327 19.60 40.00 3.09
C ILE A 327 20.29 38.66 3.31
N TYR A 328 21.50 38.66 3.92
CA TYR A 328 22.20 37.43 4.27
C TYR A 328 21.43 36.60 5.31
N GLN A 329 20.94 37.24 6.38
CA GLN A 329 20.13 36.59 7.41
C GLN A 329 18.81 36.02 6.85
N ASP A 330 18.12 36.79 6.00
CA ASP A 330 16.90 36.37 5.33
C ASP A 330 17.17 35.16 4.41
N ALA A 331 18.30 35.15 3.71
CA ALA A 331 18.73 34.02 2.88
C ALA A 331 19.06 32.77 3.69
N GLU A 332 19.79 32.91 4.80
CA GLU A 332 20.12 31.79 5.67
C GLU A 332 18.85 31.15 6.25
N ARG A 333 17.95 31.97 6.79
CA ARG A 333 16.65 31.53 7.30
C ARG A 333 15.84 30.80 6.22
N PHE A 334 15.67 31.42 5.05
CA PHE A 334 14.90 30.83 3.95
C PHE A 334 15.48 29.49 3.47
N LEU A 335 16.81 29.39 3.36
CA LEU A 335 17.47 28.14 2.99
C LEU A 335 17.24 27.06 4.05
N THR A 336 17.35 27.38 5.34
CA THR A 336 17.04 26.41 6.40
C THR A 336 15.57 25.96 6.39
N GLU A 337 14.62 26.86 6.14
CA GLU A 337 13.20 26.52 5.98
C GLU A 337 12.99 25.58 4.78
N LEU A 338 13.64 25.87 3.65
CA LEU A 338 13.57 25.05 2.44
C LEU A 338 14.26 23.70 2.59
N GLU A 339 15.33 23.61 3.38
CA GLU A 339 16.01 22.35 3.68
C GLU A 339 15.10 21.38 4.43
N ARG A 340 14.32 21.88 5.41
CA ARG A 340 13.31 21.08 6.12
C ARG A 340 12.25 20.54 5.17
N GLU A 341 11.76 21.38 4.27
CA GLU A 341 10.81 20.96 3.23
C GLU A 341 11.39 19.84 2.35
N LEU A 342 12.64 20.02 1.92
CA LEU A 342 13.31 19.07 1.04
C LEU A 342 13.58 17.71 1.72
N GLN A 343 13.86 17.71 3.02
CA GLN A 343 14.00 16.47 3.79
C GLN A 343 12.68 15.66 3.79
N GLN A 344 11.54 16.33 4.00
CA GLN A 344 10.23 15.66 3.93
C GLN A 344 9.95 15.07 2.55
N VAL A 345 10.24 15.84 1.49
CA VAL A 345 10.06 15.40 0.11
C VAL A 345 10.97 14.20 -0.21
N SER A 346 12.24 14.27 0.19
CA SER A 346 13.20 13.19 -0.05
C SER A 346 12.81 11.88 0.66
N GLN A 347 12.21 11.98 1.85
CA GLN A 347 11.71 10.82 2.58
C GLN A 347 10.56 10.17 1.80
N LEU A 348 9.57 10.95 1.37
CA LEU A 348 8.43 10.45 0.59
C LEU A 348 8.89 9.81 -0.73
N ASP A 349 9.82 10.43 -1.45
CA ASP A 349 10.36 9.87 -2.70
C ASP A 349 11.09 8.54 -2.45
N SER A 350 11.83 8.42 -1.35
CA SER A 350 12.52 7.17 -0.98
C SER A 350 11.56 6.03 -0.61
N GLU A 351 10.46 6.36 0.07
CA GLU A 351 9.39 5.43 0.41
C GLU A 351 8.67 4.96 -0.86
N LEU A 352 8.30 5.89 -1.74
CA LEU A 352 7.64 5.58 -3.00
C LEU A 352 8.53 4.73 -3.93
N ALA A 353 9.84 5.02 -3.99
CA ALA A 353 10.80 4.23 -4.76
C ALA A 353 10.95 2.80 -4.20
N THR A 354 10.96 2.65 -2.87
CA THR A 354 10.92 1.34 -2.20
C THR A 354 9.66 0.56 -2.58
N ILE A 355 8.48 1.20 -2.53
CA ILE A 355 7.22 0.55 -2.91
C ILE A 355 7.24 0.13 -4.37
N GLN A 356 7.73 0.98 -5.27
CA GLN A 356 7.87 0.67 -6.70
C GLN A 356 8.77 -0.57 -6.91
N ARG A 357 9.89 -0.65 -6.19
CA ARG A 357 10.78 -1.81 -6.24
C ARG A 357 10.08 -3.08 -5.74
N ASN A 358 9.32 -3.00 -4.65
CA ASN A 358 8.57 -4.14 -4.12
C ASN A 358 7.50 -4.64 -5.10
N ILE A 359 6.80 -3.73 -5.78
CA ILE A 359 5.84 -4.09 -6.84
C ILE A 359 6.54 -4.80 -8.00
N GLU A 360 7.71 -4.32 -8.43
CA GLU A 360 8.43 -4.94 -9.54
C GLU A 360 8.96 -6.34 -9.18
N LEU A 361 9.46 -6.52 -7.95
CA LEU A 361 9.84 -7.83 -7.42
C LEU A 361 8.63 -8.77 -7.39
N PHE A 362 7.51 -8.32 -6.82
CA PHE A 362 6.26 -9.07 -6.76
C PHE A 362 5.79 -9.50 -8.15
N ARG A 363 5.78 -8.58 -9.11
CA ARG A 363 5.38 -8.84 -10.50
C ARG A 363 6.25 -9.92 -11.15
N ARG A 364 7.57 -9.81 -10.99
CA ARG A 364 8.53 -10.78 -11.55
C ARG A 364 8.35 -12.16 -10.93
N ASP A 365 8.18 -12.22 -9.61
CA ASP A 365 8.04 -13.49 -8.90
C ASP A 365 6.70 -14.16 -9.24
N LEU A 366 5.62 -13.39 -9.37
CA LEU A 366 4.32 -13.88 -9.81
C LEU A 366 4.32 -14.34 -11.28
N GLU A 367 5.04 -13.64 -12.18
CA GLU A 367 5.22 -14.09 -13.56
C GLU A 367 6.01 -15.40 -13.63
N LYS A 368 7.04 -15.56 -12.79
CA LYS A 368 7.76 -16.82 -12.65
C LYS A 368 6.83 -17.95 -12.18
N GLN A 369 6.01 -17.69 -11.16
CA GLN A 369 5.03 -18.66 -10.67
C GLN A 369 4.02 -19.06 -11.75
N LEU A 370 3.55 -18.10 -12.55
CA LEU A 370 2.66 -18.37 -13.66
C LEU A 370 3.29 -19.32 -14.68
N ARG A 371 4.59 -19.14 -14.99
CA ARG A 371 5.34 -20.05 -15.88
C ARG A 371 5.43 -21.45 -15.28
N ASP A 372 5.78 -21.56 -14.00
CA ASP A 372 5.88 -22.84 -13.29
C ASP A 372 4.51 -23.55 -13.23
N THR A 373 3.44 -22.78 -13.02
CA THR A 373 2.05 -23.28 -12.97
C THR A 373 1.64 -23.90 -14.30
N LEU A 374 1.94 -23.22 -15.42
CA LEU A 374 1.68 -23.72 -16.78
C LEU A 374 2.51 -24.97 -17.10
N LEU A 375 3.80 -24.97 -16.77
CA LEU A 375 4.69 -26.11 -17.03
C LEU A 375 4.24 -27.36 -16.28
N HIS A 376 3.83 -27.23 -15.02
CA HIS A 376 3.31 -28.36 -14.24
C HIS A 376 2.02 -28.94 -14.83
N ALA A 377 1.16 -28.09 -15.41
CA ALA A 377 -0.02 -28.49 -16.18
C ALA A 377 0.30 -28.97 -17.62
N ASN A 378 1.57 -29.21 -17.94
CA ASN A 378 2.04 -29.65 -19.26
C ASN A 378 1.68 -28.67 -20.40
N ILE A 379 1.62 -27.37 -20.09
CA ILE A 379 1.48 -26.30 -21.07
C ILE A 379 2.82 -25.59 -21.20
N ALA A 380 3.31 -25.43 -22.43
CA ALA A 380 4.56 -24.72 -22.68
C ALA A 380 4.47 -23.28 -22.16
N SER A 381 5.49 -22.82 -21.44
CA SER A 381 5.60 -21.44 -20.92
C SER A 381 5.97 -20.42 -22.02
N SER A 382 5.40 -20.57 -23.22
CA SER A 382 5.61 -19.67 -24.35
C SER A 382 4.97 -18.32 -24.09
N LYS A 383 5.46 -17.27 -24.75
CA LYS A 383 4.86 -15.92 -24.67
C LYS A 383 3.39 -15.92 -25.09
N GLU A 384 3.02 -16.79 -26.01
CA GLU A 384 1.64 -16.97 -26.48
C GLU A 384 0.73 -17.56 -25.39
N ASN A 385 1.17 -18.60 -24.68
CA ASN A 385 0.33 -19.19 -23.62
C ASN A 385 0.20 -18.24 -22.43
N ILE A 386 1.27 -17.50 -22.09
CA ILE A 386 1.21 -16.45 -21.06
C ILE A 386 0.24 -15.34 -21.49
N SER A 387 0.30 -14.87 -22.75
CA SER A 387 -0.62 -13.84 -23.23
C SER A 387 -2.08 -14.32 -23.29
N ARG A 388 -2.32 -15.61 -23.50
CA ARG A 388 -3.65 -16.21 -23.39
C ARG A 388 -4.19 -16.20 -21.96
N VAL A 389 -3.35 -16.49 -20.95
CA VAL A 389 -3.74 -16.36 -19.54
C VAL A 389 -4.03 -14.90 -19.19
N LEU A 390 -3.18 -13.97 -19.65
CA LEU A 390 -3.31 -12.53 -19.41
C LEU A 390 -4.26 -11.83 -20.38
N SER A 391 -5.02 -12.58 -21.18
CA SER A 391 -5.92 -12.00 -22.19
C SER A 391 -7.03 -11.21 -21.51
N LYS A 392 -7.44 -10.10 -22.12
CA LYS A 392 -8.65 -9.35 -21.72
C LYS A 392 -9.94 -10.07 -22.14
N ASP A 393 -9.88 -11.03 -23.06
CA ASP A 393 -11.03 -11.84 -23.49
C ASP A 393 -11.25 -13.05 -22.56
N GLU A 394 -12.42 -13.08 -21.90
CA GLU A 394 -12.86 -14.16 -21.02
C GLU A 394 -12.89 -15.52 -21.71
N LYS A 395 -13.28 -15.60 -22.99
CA LYS A 395 -13.35 -16.88 -23.71
C LYS A 395 -11.96 -17.50 -23.88
N VAL A 396 -10.96 -16.66 -24.14
CA VAL A 396 -9.57 -17.09 -24.26
C VAL A 396 -9.04 -17.58 -22.90
N ARG A 397 -9.38 -16.88 -21.81
CA ARG A 397 -9.03 -17.28 -20.44
C ARG A 397 -9.69 -18.61 -20.03
N GLN A 398 -10.97 -18.77 -20.28
CA GLN A 398 -11.68 -20.02 -19.99
C GLN A 398 -11.13 -21.21 -20.78
N SER A 399 -10.75 -20.99 -22.05
CA SER A 399 -10.14 -22.04 -22.87
C SER A 399 -8.82 -22.55 -22.27
N ILE A 400 -7.91 -21.66 -21.87
CA ILE A 400 -6.64 -22.06 -21.28
C ILE A 400 -6.83 -22.65 -19.87
N SER A 401 -7.74 -22.09 -19.08
CA SER A 401 -8.13 -22.61 -17.76
C SER A 401 -8.68 -24.04 -17.86
N SER A 402 -9.58 -24.31 -18.82
CA SER A 402 -10.11 -25.66 -19.06
C SER A 402 -9.03 -26.65 -19.51
N ALA A 403 -8.06 -26.21 -20.33
CA ALA A 403 -6.95 -27.05 -20.76
C ALA A 403 -6.05 -27.44 -19.56
N VAL A 404 -5.79 -26.48 -18.67
CA VAL A 404 -5.03 -26.71 -17.43
C VAL A 404 -5.76 -27.67 -16.50
N ALA A 405 -7.04 -27.44 -16.24
CA ALA A 405 -7.85 -28.33 -15.40
C ALA A 405 -7.87 -29.77 -15.96
N GLY A 406 -8.06 -29.90 -17.27
CA GLY A 406 -8.05 -31.18 -17.98
C GLY A 406 -6.70 -31.89 -17.85
N ASN A 407 -5.60 -31.21 -18.13
CA ASN A 407 -4.26 -31.80 -18.10
C ASN A 407 -3.85 -32.28 -16.70
N ILE A 408 -4.13 -31.49 -15.66
CA ILE A 408 -3.86 -31.89 -14.27
C ILE A 408 -4.67 -33.13 -13.90
N SER A 409 -5.97 -33.14 -14.23
CA SER A 409 -6.87 -34.26 -13.93
C SER A 409 -6.45 -35.54 -14.66
N LEU A 410 -6.10 -35.42 -15.95
CA LEU A 410 -5.67 -36.54 -16.79
C LEU A 410 -4.33 -37.13 -16.32
N LYS A 411 -3.38 -36.29 -15.95
CA LYS A 411 -2.05 -36.74 -15.49
C LYS A 411 -2.10 -37.41 -14.11
N ALA A 412 -2.90 -36.88 -13.19
CA ALA A 412 -3.16 -37.57 -11.93
C ALA A 412 -3.90 -38.91 -12.15
N GLY A 413 -4.91 -38.91 -13.03
CA GLY A 413 -5.64 -40.13 -13.41
C GLY A 413 -4.77 -41.20 -14.07
N SER A 414 -3.80 -40.81 -14.91
CA SER A 414 -2.89 -41.78 -15.54
C SER A 414 -2.00 -42.47 -14.51
N TYR A 415 -1.40 -41.72 -13.57
CA TYR A 415 -0.60 -42.34 -12.52
C TYR A 415 -1.40 -43.27 -11.62
N LEU A 416 -2.67 -42.94 -11.36
CA LEU A 416 -3.57 -43.83 -10.62
C LEU A 416 -3.85 -45.13 -11.39
N ASN A 417 -4.21 -45.01 -12.68
CA ASN A 417 -4.56 -46.17 -13.53
C ASN A 417 -3.36 -47.08 -13.79
N ASP A 418 -2.15 -46.50 -13.90
CA ASP A 418 -0.91 -47.23 -14.12
C ASP A 418 -0.35 -47.88 -12.83
N GLY A 419 -1.02 -47.67 -11.68
CA GLY A 419 -0.58 -48.16 -10.38
C GLY A 419 0.72 -47.50 -9.86
N ASN A 420 1.10 -46.35 -10.42
CA ASN A 420 2.34 -45.64 -10.08
C ASN A 420 2.13 -44.67 -8.91
N ASN A 421 1.87 -45.26 -7.73
CA ASN A 421 1.52 -44.50 -6.52
C ASN A 421 2.61 -43.50 -6.10
N THR A 422 3.89 -43.80 -6.35
CA THR A 422 5.00 -42.90 -6.02
C THR A 422 4.97 -41.61 -6.84
N GLU A 423 4.79 -41.73 -8.16
CA GLU A 423 4.70 -40.56 -9.04
C GLU A 423 3.39 -39.80 -8.84
N LEU A 424 2.28 -40.50 -8.53
CA LEU A 424 1.03 -39.86 -8.16
C LEU A 424 1.19 -38.99 -6.91
N ILE A 425 1.81 -39.51 -5.85
CA ILE A 425 2.04 -38.76 -4.62
C ILE A 425 2.95 -37.57 -4.89
N ARG A 426 4.06 -37.75 -5.63
CA ARG A 426 4.96 -36.65 -6.01
C ARG A 426 4.23 -35.55 -6.79
N PHE A 427 3.38 -35.94 -7.74
CA PHE A 427 2.59 -35.01 -8.54
C PHE A 427 1.59 -34.22 -7.69
N VAL A 428 0.85 -34.90 -6.81
CA VAL A 428 -0.13 -34.25 -5.91
C VAL A 428 0.57 -33.33 -4.91
N LEU A 429 1.72 -33.74 -4.35
CA LEU A 429 2.53 -32.88 -3.47
C LEU A 429 3.03 -31.64 -4.19
N LYS A 430 3.54 -31.77 -5.43
CA LYS A 430 3.99 -30.61 -6.21
C LYS A 430 2.83 -29.67 -6.56
N THR A 431 1.65 -30.23 -6.84
CA THR A 431 0.43 -29.45 -7.05
C THR A 431 0.06 -28.67 -5.79
N SER A 432 0.15 -29.29 -4.60
CA SER A 432 -0.06 -28.62 -3.30
C SER A 432 0.92 -27.47 -3.09
N GLU A 433 2.21 -27.71 -3.31
CA GLU A 433 3.27 -26.70 -3.15
C GLU A 433 3.02 -25.46 -4.02
N LEU A 434 2.64 -25.66 -5.29
CA LEU A 434 2.33 -24.57 -6.20
C LEU A 434 1.06 -23.81 -5.81
N LEU A 435 0.07 -24.49 -5.22
CA LEU A 435 -1.15 -23.88 -4.68
C LEU A 435 -0.85 -23.08 -3.40
N GLU A 436 -0.08 -23.63 -2.47
CA GLU A 436 0.33 -23.00 -1.21
C GLU A 436 1.13 -21.70 -1.42
N ALA A 437 1.96 -21.66 -2.48
CA ALA A 437 2.70 -20.46 -2.84
C ALA A 437 1.80 -19.22 -3.05
N MET A 438 0.50 -19.39 -3.37
CA MET A 438 -0.45 -18.27 -3.49
C MET A 438 -0.66 -17.48 -2.21
N GLN A 439 -0.58 -18.12 -1.06
CA GLN A 439 -0.75 -17.44 0.21
C GLN A 439 0.35 -16.39 0.39
N SER A 440 1.59 -16.76 0.08
CA SER A 440 2.74 -15.85 0.10
C SER A 440 2.55 -14.65 -0.84
N TYR A 441 1.99 -14.86 -2.04
CA TYR A 441 1.68 -13.74 -2.95
C TYR A 441 0.59 -12.82 -2.41
N ARG A 442 -0.45 -13.38 -1.80
CA ARG A 442 -1.50 -12.58 -1.18
C ARG A 442 -0.94 -11.73 -0.04
N ASP A 443 -0.11 -12.31 0.82
CA ASP A 443 0.54 -11.59 1.90
C ASP A 443 1.49 -10.50 1.39
N GLY A 444 2.28 -10.80 0.36
CA GLY A 444 3.14 -9.81 -0.31
C GLY A 444 2.34 -8.66 -0.91
N PHE A 445 1.19 -8.94 -1.53
CA PHE A 445 0.30 -7.90 -2.06
C PHE A 445 -0.36 -7.07 -0.94
N ASN A 446 -0.74 -7.69 0.17
CA ASN A 446 -1.25 -6.98 1.35
C ASN A 446 -0.18 -6.04 1.92
N GLN A 447 1.08 -6.46 1.99
CA GLN A 447 2.19 -5.62 2.42
C GLN A 447 2.40 -4.42 1.48
N ILE A 448 2.38 -4.64 0.16
CA ILE A 448 2.50 -3.56 -0.83
C ILE A 448 1.36 -2.54 -0.68
N THR A 449 0.13 -3.02 -0.57
CA THR A 449 -1.05 -2.14 -0.45
C THR A 449 -1.08 -1.40 0.88
N ALA A 450 -0.71 -2.04 1.98
CA ALA A 450 -0.53 -1.39 3.29
C ALA A 450 0.55 -0.30 3.25
N ALA A 451 1.68 -0.57 2.58
CA ALA A 451 2.73 0.43 2.37
C ALA A 451 2.24 1.62 1.54
N MET A 452 1.45 1.40 0.48
CA MET A 452 0.84 2.49 -0.30
C MET A 452 -0.15 3.32 0.51
N LEU A 453 -1.00 2.68 1.33
CA LEU A 453 -1.92 3.40 2.21
C LEU A 453 -1.15 4.28 3.21
N THR A 454 -0.11 3.71 3.83
CA THR A 454 0.79 4.43 4.74
C THR A 454 1.48 5.60 4.04
N TYR A 455 1.95 5.40 2.81
CA TYR A 455 2.54 6.46 1.99
C TYR A 455 1.54 7.60 1.73
N TYR A 456 0.29 7.29 1.36
CA TYR A 456 -0.72 8.31 1.12
C TYR A 456 -1.03 9.13 2.38
N GLU A 457 -1.14 8.48 3.53
CA GLU A 457 -1.31 9.15 4.83
C GLU A 457 -0.15 10.09 5.14
N ARG A 458 1.10 9.63 4.98
CA ARG A 458 2.30 10.46 5.19
C ARG A 458 2.37 11.63 4.22
N PHE A 459 2.05 11.39 2.96
CA PHE A 459 1.99 12.45 1.95
C PHE A 459 0.96 13.50 2.33
N GLU A 460 -0.25 13.09 2.71
CA GLU A 460 -1.34 13.98 3.13
C GLU A 460 -0.92 14.84 4.33
N ARG A 461 -0.30 14.23 5.34
CA ARG A 461 0.24 14.95 6.50
C ARG A 461 1.33 15.94 6.10
N SER A 462 2.23 15.57 5.19
CA SER A 462 3.33 16.44 4.74
C SER A 462 2.88 17.73 4.04
N ILE A 463 1.63 17.74 3.54
CA ILE A 463 1.02 18.90 2.88
C ILE A 463 -0.08 19.52 3.73
N ALA A 464 -0.19 19.17 5.02
CA ALA A 464 -1.13 19.81 5.93
C ALA A 464 -0.69 21.27 6.21
N PRO A 465 -1.63 22.21 6.40
CA PRO A 465 -1.28 23.62 6.65
C PRO A 465 -0.32 23.83 7.82
N GLU A 466 -0.39 22.98 8.86
CA GLU A 466 0.51 22.98 10.02
C GLU A 466 1.98 22.69 9.65
N GLN A 467 2.23 21.97 8.55
CA GLN A 467 3.58 21.57 8.13
C GLN A 467 4.27 22.64 7.27
N ASN A 468 3.62 23.77 7.00
CA ASN A 468 4.20 24.86 6.22
C ASN A 468 5.45 25.41 6.94
N PRO A 469 6.66 25.26 6.36
CA PRO A 469 7.90 25.61 7.06
C PRO A 469 8.23 27.10 6.97
N PHE A 470 7.54 27.87 6.12
CA PHE A 470 7.88 29.25 5.81
C PHE A 470 7.32 30.24 6.84
N THR A 471 8.15 31.21 7.21
CA THR A 471 7.73 32.28 8.13
C THR A 471 7.07 33.45 7.41
N GLU A 472 7.56 33.80 6.21
CA GLU A 472 7.07 34.94 5.42
C GLU A 472 5.72 34.66 4.77
N LYS A 473 4.77 35.61 4.89
CA LYS A 473 3.39 35.43 4.41
C LYS A 473 3.32 35.10 2.92
N ALA A 474 4.07 35.81 2.09
CA ALA A 474 4.06 35.61 0.64
C ALA A 474 4.52 34.18 0.25
N ASP A 475 5.48 33.63 0.99
CA ASP A 475 5.99 32.28 0.75
C ASP A 475 5.04 31.22 1.31
N ARG A 476 4.43 31.49 2.47
CA ARG A 476 3.36 30.64 3.02
C ARG A 476 2.19 30.50 2.04
N ASP A 477 1.75 31.61 1.46
CA ASP A 477 0.66 31.63 0.48
C ASP A 477 1.06 30.88 -0.81
N ALA A 478 2.31 31.03 -1.25
CA ALA A 478 2.85 30.29 -2.40
C ALA A 478 2.89 28.78 -2.13
N TRP A 479 3.41 28.37 -0.96
CA TRP A 479 3.45 26.96 -0.54
C TRP A 479 2.04 26.36 -0.48
N GLU A 480 1.08 27.06 0.12
CA GLU A 480 -0.30 26.57 0.23
C GLU A 480 -0.99 26.41 -1.12
N ASN A 481 -0.67 27.25 -2.11
CA ASN A 481 -1.18 27.09 -3.47
C ASN A 481 -0.63 25.82 -4.16
N HIS A 482 0.62 25.47 -3.92
CA HIS A 482 1.18 24.19 -4.40
C HIS A 482 0.64 23.00 -3.60
N ALA A 483 0.50 23.14 -2.28
CA ALA A 483 -0.08 22.11 -1.41
C ALA A 483 -1.50 21.74 -1.85
N LYS A 484 -2.35 22.72 -2.18
CA LYS A 484 -3.70 22.47 -2.73
C LYS A 484 -3.67 21.61 -3.99
N LYS A 485 -2.80 21.93 -4.95
CA LYS A 485 -2.64 21.11 -6.16
C LYS A 485 -2.15 19.70 -5.82
N ALA A 486 -1.18 19.58 -4.90
CA ALA A 486 -0.69 18.29 -4.44
C ALA A 486 -1.80 17.45 -3.78
N ARG A 487 -2.69 18.07 -2.99
CA ARG A 487 -3.88 17.40 -2.41
C ARG A 487 -4.84 16.90 -3.50
N ASP A 488 -5.09 17.69 -4.55
CA ASP A 488 -5.93 17.27 -5.67
C ASP A 488 -5.34 16.07 -6.42
N TYR A 489 -4.03 16.08 -6.68
CA TYR A 489 -3.32 14.94 -7.28
C TYR A 489 -3.34 13.71 -6.38
N LEU A 490 -3.13 13.89 -5.08
CA LEU A 490 -3.18 12.81 -4.10
C LEU A 490 -4.56 12.14 -4.10
N LYS A 491 -5.63 12.94 -4.15
CA LYS A 491 -7.00 12.44 -4.25
C LYS A 491 -7.21 11.61 -5.53
N GLN A 492 -6.77 12.09 -6.69
CA GLN A 492 -6.86 11.35 -7.95
C GLN A 492 -6.05 10.05 -7.94
N SER A 493 -4.86 10.07 -7.33
CA SER A 493 -4.01 8.89 -7.17
C SER A 493 -4.66 7.86 -6.25
N ARG A 494 -5.23 8.30 -5.12
CA ARG A 494 -5.95 7.44 -4.17
C ARG A 494 -7.21 6.84 -4.79
N GLU A 495 -7.97 7.61 -5.57
CA GLU A 495 -9.11 7.10 -6.34
C GLU A 495 -8.69 6.07 -7.39
N SER A 496 -7.55 6.28 -8.06
CA SER A 496 -7.02 5.34 -9.05
C SER A 496 -6.50 4.06 -8.40
N PHE A 497 -5.84 4.17 -7.25
CA PHE A 497 -5.45 3.05 -6.40
C PHE A 497 -6.69 2.25 -5.96
N ASN A 498 -7.72 2.93 -5.46
CA ASN A 498 -8.96 2.29 -5.05
C ASN A 498 -9.65 1.60 -6.24
N LYS A 499 -9.69 2.19 -7.44
CA LYS A 499 -10.25 1.54 -8.65
C LYS A 499 -9.43 0.37 -9.18
N ALA A 500 -8.12 0.39 -8.95
CA ALA A 500 -7.24 -0.71 -9.31
C ALA A 500 -7.35 -1.89 -8.33
N TYR A 501 -7.88 -1.63 -7.13
CA TYR A 501 -7.90 -2.54 -6.00
C TYR A 501 -9.31 -3.07 -5.64
N LEU A 502 -10.35 -2.23 -5.77
CA LEU A 502 -11.79 -2.48 -5.55
C LEU A 502 -12.53 -2.56 -6.89
#